data_AF-A0AAW1EE34-F1
#
_entry.id   AF-A0AAW1EE34-F1
#
_cell.length_a   1.000
_cell.length_b   1.000
_cell.length_c   1.000
_cell.angle_alpha   90.00
_cell.angle_beta   90.00
_cell.angle_gamma   90.00
#
_symmetry.space_group_name_H-M   'P 1'
#
loop_
_entity.id
_entity.type
_entity.pdbx_description
1 polymer ?
#
loop_
_entity_poly.entity_id
_entity_poly.type
_entity_poly.pdbx_seq_one_letter_code
_entity_poly.pdbx_strand_id
1 'polypeptide(L)'
;MSCRTVGQSQEERDLMSCRAVGQSQEERDLMSCRTVDQSQEERDLMSCRTVDQSQEERDLMSCRTVDQSQEERDLMSCRTVGQSQEERDLMSCRTVGQSQEDRDLMSCRTVDQSQEERDLMSCRTVGQSQEERDLMSCRTVGQSQEDRDLMSCRTVGQSQEDRDLMSCRTVDQSQEERDLISCRTVDQSQEDRDLMSCRTVGQSQEERDLMSCRTVGQSQEDRDLMSCRTVGQSQEERDLMSCRTVGQSQEERDLMSCRTVGQSQEERDLMSCRTVGQCLQ
;
A
#
# COMPACT_ATOMS: atom_id res chain seq x y z
N MET A 1 21.56 -38.15 10.94
CA MET A 1 22.87 -38.55 10.35
C MET A 1 23.61 -37.31 9.82
N SER A 2 24.96 -37.29 9.74
CA SER A 2 25.70 -36.18 9.10
C SER A 2 26.26 -36.60 7.74
N CYS A 3 25.93 -35.88 6.67
CA CYS A 3 26.29 -36.23 5.31
C CYS A 3 27.05 -35.09 4.61
N ARG A 4 27.90 -35.43 3.62
CA ARG A 4 28.51 -34.41 2.74
C ARG A 4 27.58 -34.04 1.59
N THR A 5 27.01 -35.04 0.94
CA THR A 5 26.14 -34.85 -0.21
C THR A 5 25.16 -36.02 -0.25
N VAL A 6 23.87 -35.73 -0.33
CA VAL A 6 22.86 -36.67 -0.82
C VAL A 6 22.64 -36.34 -2.29
N GLY A 7 22.72 -37.34 -3.17
CA GLY A 7 22.66 -37.14 -4.62
C GLY A 7 21.23 -37.14 -5.14
N GLN A 8 20.69 -38.33 -5.36
CA GLN A 8 19.29 -38.55 -5.72
C GLN A 8 18.69 -39.53 -4.71
N SER A 9 17.56 -39.15 -4.14
CA SER A 9 16.81 -39.96 -3.19
C SER A 9 15.31 -39.81 -3.43
N GLN A 10 14.54 -40.83 -3.07
CA GLN A 10 13.08 -40.69 -3.03
C GLN A 10 12.65 -40.02 -1.73
N GLU A 11 13.29 -40.38 -0.63
CA GLU A 11 12.89 -39.95 0.69
C GLU A 11 14.11 -39.84 1.59
N GLU A 12 14.24 -38.70 2.26
CA GLU A 12 15.23 -38.48 3.31
C GLU A 12 14.53 -38.05 4.59
N ARG A 13 14.93 -38.66 5.71
CA ARG A 13 14.37 -38.38 7.04
C ARG A 13 15.47 -38.23 8.06
N ASP A 14 15.23 -37.40 9.08
CA ASP A 14 16.10 -37.25 10.25
C ASP A 14 17.57 -36.89 9.90
N LEU A 15 17.73 -36.01 8.89
CA LEU A 15 19.02 -35.50 8.49
C LEU A 15 19.46 -34.41 9.47
N MET A 16 20.51 -34.71 10.25
CA MET A 16 21.01 -33.78 11.26
C MET A 16 21.87 -32.67 10.66
N SER A 17 22.66 -32.99 9.64
CA SER A 17 23.46 -31.97 8.94
C SER A 17 23.93 -32.49 7.60
N CYS A 18 23.67 -31.74 6.54
CA CYS A 18 24.14 -32.04 5.20
C CYS A 18 24.74 -30.79 4.54
N ARG A 19 25.81 -30.95 3.76
CA ARG A 19 26.35 -29.81 3.00
C ARG A 19 25.52 -29.57 1.73
N ALA A 20 25.04 -30.61 1.08
CA ALA A 20 24.16 -30.47 -0.07
C ALA A 20 23.18 -31.64 -0.10
N VAL A 21 21.93 -31.34 -0.40
CA VAL A 21 20.95 -32.33 -0.88
C VAL A 21 20.65 -31.96 -2.33
N GLY A 22 20.79 -32.94 -3.22
CA GLY A 22 20.58 -32.77 -4.65
C GLY A 22 19.10 -32.82 -4.97
N GLN A 23 18.67 -33.92 -5.59
CA GLN A 23 17.29 -34.15 -5.99
C GLN A 23 16.60 -35.12 -5.03
N SER A 24 15.52 -34.68 -4.41
CA SER A 24 14.68 -35.47 -3.50
C SER A 24 13.20 -35.35 -3.89
N GLN A 25 12.40 -36.39 -3.60
CA GLN A 25 10.93 -36.23 -3.66
C GLN A 25 10.41 -35.70 -2.33
N GLU A 26 10.78 -36.33 -1.22
CA GLU A 26 10.35 -35.90 0.12
C GLU A 26 11.57 -35.75 1.05
N GLU A 27 11.67 -34.60 1.69
CA GLU A 27 12.62 -34.33 2.77
C GLU A 27 11.86 -33.99 4.04
N ARG A 28 12.17 -34.72 5.11
CA ARG A 28 11.61 -34.49 6.44
C ARG A 28 12.67 -34.34 7.51
N ASP A 29 12.36 -33.46 8.46
CA ASP A 29 13.13 -33.31 9.69
C ASP A 29 14.60 -32.98 9.40
N LEU A 30 14.82 -32.00 8.51
CA LEU A 30 16.16 -31.56 8.13
C LEU A 30 16.64 -30.45 9.06
N MET A 31 17.55 -30.80 9.95
CA MET A 31 18.04 -29.88 10.98
C MET A 31 18.96 -28.80 10.43
N SER A 32 19.80 -29.14 9.43
CA SER A 32 20.71 -28.16 8.83
C SER A 32 21.20 -28.58 7.45
N CYS A 33 20.98 -27.74 6.46
CA CYS A 33 21.61 -27.82 5.15
C CYS A 33 22.37 -26.55 4.80
N ARG A 34 23.34 -26.67 3.89
CA ARG A 34 23.87 -25.49 3.20
C ARG A 34 23.13 -25.24 1.89
N THR A 35 22.75 -26.29 1.18
CA THR A 35 22.03 -26.17 -0.09
C THR A 35 21.09 -27.34 -0.24
N VAL A 36 19.83 -27.06 -0.59
CA VAL A 36 18.93 -28.00 -1.25
C VAL A 36 18.76 -27.52 -2.69
N ASP A 37 19.01 -28.41 -3.65
CA ASP A 37 19.02 -28.08 -5.08
C ASP A 37 17.59 -28.20 -5.65
N GLN A 38 16.99 -29.39 -5.56
CA GLN A 38 15.64 -29.65 -6.08
C GLN A 38 14.89 -30.60 -5.17
N SER A 39 13.75 -30.15 -4.64
CA SER A 39 12.84 -30.96 -3.83
C SER A 39 11.41 -30.85 -4.37
N GLN A 40 10.62 -31.92 -4.21
CA GLN A 40 9.16 -31.79 -4.41
C GLN A 40 8.51 -31.31 -3.12
N GLU A 41 8.78 -31.98 -2.01
CA GLU A 41 8.24 -31.62 -0.70
C GLU A 41 9.36 -31.51 0.33
N GLU A 42 9.49 -30.34 0.95
CA GLU A 42 10.33 -30.10 2.12
C GLU A 42 9.45 -29.84 3.33
N ARG A 43 9.72 -30.56 4.41
CA ARG A 43 8.96 -30.43 5.65
C ARG A 43 9.89 -30.38 6.85
N ASP A 44 9.58 -29.47 7.77
CA ASP A 44 10.29 -29.32 9.04
C ASP A 44 11.78 -29.00 8.83
N LEU A 45 12.06 -27.96 8.02
CA LEU A 45 13.42 -27.51 7.74
C LEU A 45 13.86 -26.45 8.75
N MET A 46 14.78 -26.85 9.65
CA MET A 46 15.19 -25.97 10.74
C MET A 46 16.14 -24.87 10.30
N SER A 47 17.08 -25.18 9.39
CA SER A 47 18.03 -24.19 8.89
C SER A 47 18.62 -24.57 7.54
N CYS A 48 18.40 -23.74 6.53
CA CYS A 48 19.17 -23.79 5.29
C CYS A 48 19.86 -22.47 4.98
N ARG A 49 20.90 -22.55 4.16
CA ARG A 49 21.46 -21.34 3.54
C ARG A 49 20.81 -21.05 2.20
N THR A 50 20.48 -22.06 1.42
CA THR A 50 19.86 -21.89 0.11
C THR A 50 18.96 -23.07 -0.19
N VAL A 51 17.72 -22.79 -0.57
CA VAL A 51 16.85 -23.71 -1.31
C VAL A 51 16.71 -23.12 -2.70
N ASP A 52 17.09 -23.88 -3.73
CA ASP A 52 17.10 -23.38 -5.11
C ASP A 52 15.72 -23.55 -5.76
N GLN A 53 15.21 -24.78 -5.78
CA GLN A 53 13.89 -25.09 -6.34
C GLN A 53 13.12 -26.08 -5.47
N SER A 54 11.91 -25.70 -5.07
CA SER A 54 10.97 -26.54 -4.33
C SER A 54 9.57 -26.46 -4.96
N GLN A 55 8.76 -27.52 -4.83
CA GLN A 55 7.33 -27.41 -5.15
C GLN A 55 6.56 -26.97 -3.91
N GLU A 56 6.74 -27.66 -2.79
CA GLU A 56 6.14 -27.31 -1.51
C GLU A 56 7.20 -27.24 -0.40
N GLU A 57 7.25 -26.12 0.30
CA GLU A 57 8.00 -25.96 1.56
C GLU A 57 7.03 -25.76 2.72
N ARG A 58 7.18 -26.57 3.76
CA ARG A 58 6.39 -26.46 4.99
C ARG A 58 7.28 -26.38 6.20
N ASP A 59 6.95 -25.45 7.10
CA ASP A 59 7.60 -25.31 8.39
C ASP A 59 9.10 -25.02 8.26
N LEU A 60 9.45 -23.97 7.52
CA LEU A 60 10.83 -23.51 7.38
C LEU A 60 11.17 -22.48 8.47
N MET A 61 12.04 -22.88 9.39
CA MET A 61 12.37 -22.05 10.55
C MET A 61 13.36 -20.93 10.21
N SER A 62 14.36 -21.22 9.37
CA SER A 62 15.36 -20.24 8.98
C SER A 62 16.03 -20.54 7.66
N CYS A 63 15.85 -19.67 6.66
CA CYS A 63 16.61 -19.73 5.43
C CYS A 63 17.28 -18.39 5.14
N ARG A 64 18.40 -18.43 4.42
CA ARG A 64 18.98 -17.20 3.89
C ARG A 64 18.40 -16.87 2.51
N THR A 65 18.12 -17.86 1.68
CA THR A 65 17.59 -17.65 0.34
C THR A 65 16.74 -18.83 -0.07
N VAL A 66 15.49 -18.56 -0.43
CA VAL A 66 14.67 -19.46 -1.25
C VAL A 66 14.58 -18.80 -2.62
N ASP A 67 15.03 -19.46 -3.68
CA ASP A 67 15.09 -18.85 -5.02
C ASP A 67 13.79 -19.03 -5.79
N GLN A 68 13.28 -20.26 -5.91
CA GLN A 68 12.04 -20.57 -6.62
C GLN A 68 11.22 -21.61 -5.86
N SER A 69 9.95 -21.30 -5.60
CA SER A 69 8.99 -22.19 -4.99
C SER A 69 7.64 -22.12 -5.70
N GLN A 70 6.81 -23.16 -5.59
CA GLN A 70 5.39 -23.03 -5.94
C GLN A 70 4.60 -22.60 -4.71
N GLU A 71 4.75 -23.32 -3.60
CA GLU A 71 4.07 -23.02 -2.35
C GLU A 71 5.05 -23.00 -1.18
N GLU A 72 5.06 -21.89 -0.44
CA GLU A 72 5.78 -21.75 0.83
C GLU A 72 4.78 -21.58 1.96
N ARG A 73 4.90 -22.40 3.00
CA ARG A 73 4.03 -22.36 4.17
C ARG A 73 4.84 -22.28 5.45
N ASP A 74 4.45 -21.36 6.32
CA ASP A 74 4.99 -21.22 7.68
C ASP A 74 6.50 -20.90 7.66
N LEU A 75 6.87 -19.79 6.99
CA LEU A 75 8.24 -19.28 6.97
C LEU A 75 8.50 -18.38 8.19
N MET A 76 9.25 -18.89 9.16
CA MET A 76 9.54 -18.11 10.37
C MET A 76 10.57 -16.99 10.13
N SER A 77 11.61 -17.27 9.36
CA SER A 77 12.63 -16.27 9.06
C SER A 77 13.35 -16.55 7.74
N CYS A 78 13.18 -15.66 6.77
CA CYS A 78 13.98 -15.68 5.56
C CYS A 78 14.71 -14.35 5.37
N ARG A 79 15.85 -14.37 4.68
CA ARG A 79 16.47 -13.11 4.23
C ARG A 79 16.00 -12.71 2.84
N THR A 80 15.76 -13.68 1.96
CA THR A 80 15.31 -13.41 0.59
C THR A 80 14.46 -14.57 0.14
N VAL A 81 13.22 -14.29 -0.22
CA VAL A 81 12.38 -15.17 -1.03
C VAL A 81 12.36 -14.60 -2.44
N GLY A 82 12.65 -15.44 -3.43
CA GLY A 82 12.86 -15.06 -4.82
C GLY A 82 11.55 -15.00 -5.59
N GLN A 83 11.20 -16.08 -6.27
CA GLN A 83 9.95 -16.23 -7.02
C GLN A 83 9.08 -17.32 -6.40
N SER A 84 7.82 -16.99 -6.12
CA SER A 84 6.85 -17.89 -5.52
C SER A 84 5.51 -17.79 -6.27
N GLN A 85 4.69 -18.85 -6.24
CA GLN A 85 3.29 -18.71 -6.65
C GLN A 85 2.43 -18.33 -5.44
N GLU A 86 2.56 -19.06 -4.33
CA GLU A 86 1.85 -18.77 -3.10
C GLU A 86 2.83 -18.76 -1.92
N GLU A 87 2.85 -17.66 -1.16
CA GLU A 87 3.48 -17.60 0.15
C GLU A 87 2.40 -17.49 1.22
N ARG A 88 2.51 -18.32 2.26
CA ARG A 88 1.59 -18.31 3.38
C ARG A 88 2.34 -18.25 4.70
N ASP A 89 1.92 -17.33 5.56
CA ASP A 89 2.38 -17.21 6.94
C ASP A 89 3.89 -16.94 7.02
N LEU A 90 4.31 -15.78 6.51
CA LEU A 90 5.71 -15.34 6.57
C LEU A 90 5.89 -14.35 7.72
N MET A 91 6.59 -14.81 8.75
CA MET A 91 6.75 -14.08 10.01
C MET A 91 7.77 -12.94 9.91
N SER A 92 8.89 -13.19 9.24
CA SER A 92 9.95 -12.19 9.06
C SER A 92 10.75 -12.45 7.79
N CYS A 93 10.64 -11.56 6.80
CA CYS A 93 11.56 -11.54 5.67
C CYS A 93 12.20 -10.16 5.47
N ARG A 94 13.40 -10.16 4.89
CA ARG A 94 14.01 -8.90 4.47
C ARG A 94 13.58 -8.50 3.05
N THR A 95 13.41 -9.46 2.15
CA THR A 95 12.99 -9.19 0.78
C THR A 95 12.15 -10.34 0.28
N VAL A 96 10.91 -10.06 -0.08
CA VAL A 96 10.06 -10.93 -0.91
C VAL A 96 10.15 -10.37 -2.33
N GLY A 97 10.47 -11.24 -3.29
CA GLY A 97 10.71 -10.88 -4.67
C GLY A 97 9.42 -10.78 -5.46
N GLN A 98 9.20 -11.75 -6.34
CA GLN A 98 8.02 -11.86 -7.20
C GLN A 98 7.10 -12.96 -6.69
N SER A 99 5.89 -12.60 -6.30
CA SER A 99 4.84 -13.53 -5.88
C SER A 99 3.59 -13.38 -6.75
N GLN A 100 2.79 -14.44 -6.89
CA GLN A 100 1.41 -14.27 -7.35
C GLN A 100 0.52 -13.92 -6.17
N GLU A 101 0.63 -14.65 -5.07
CA GLU A 101 -0.20 -14.43 -3.89
C GLU A 101 0.63 -14.51 -2.61
N ASP A 102 0.61 -13.44 -1.81
CA ASP A 102 1.17 -13.41 -0.47
C ASP A 102 0.06 -13.31 0.57
N ARG A 103 -0.04 -14.33 1.41
CA ARG A 103 -0.98 -14.43 2.53
C ARG A 103 -0.23 -14.31 3.85
N ASP A 104 -0.60 -13.33 4.65
CA ASP A 104 -0.10 -13.12 6.01
C ASP A 104 1.42 -12.85 6.10
N LEU A 105 1.82 -11.63 5.74
CA LEU A 105 3.17 -11.09 5.90
C LEU A 105 3.26 -10.24 7.18
N MET A 106 3.85 -10.80 8.24
CA MET A 106 3.92 -10.12 9.54
C MET A 106 4.97 -9.02 9.59
N SER A 107 6.16 -9.28 9.03
CA SER A 107 7.22 -8.29 8.98
C SER A 107 8.11 -8.46 7.76
N CYS A 108 7.99 -7.53 6.83
CA CYS A 108 8.85 -7.45 5.66
C CYS A 108 9.61 -6.13 5.63
N ARG A 109 10.82 -6.14 5.09
CA ARG A 109 11.48 -4.86 4.76
C ARG A 109 11.12 -4.42 3.34
N THR A 110 11.03 -5.34 2.39
CA THR A 110 10.68 -5.02 1.03
C THR A 110 9.86 -6.16 0.45
N VAL A 111 8.75 -5.83 -0.20
CA VAL A 111 8.05 -6.69 -1.14
C VAL A 111 8.18 -5.99 -2.50
N ASP A 112 8.80 -6.65 -3.48
CA ASP A 112 9.16 -6.02 -4.75
C ASP A 112 7.98 -6.02 -5.74
N GLN A 113 7.42 -7.19 -6.05
CA GLN A 113 6.29 -7.33 -6.97
C GLN A 113 5.35 -8.46 -6.55
N SER A 114 4.06 -8.16 -6.46
CA SER A 114 3.01 -9.13 -6.13
C SER A 114 1.80 -8.94 -7.06
N GLN A 115 0.99 -9.98 -7.27
CA GLN A 115 -0.34 -9.77 -7.87
C GLN A 115 -1.35 -9.48 -6.76
N GLU A 116 -1.40 -10.31 -5.72
CA GLU A 116 -2.32 -10.15 -4.58
C GLU A 116 -1.53 -10.20 -3.26
N GLU A 117 -1.64 -9.14 -2.46
CA GLU A 117 -1.20 -9.10 -1.07
C GLU A 117 -2.43 -8.99 -0.17
N ARG A 118 -2.65 -9.98 0.70
CA ARG A 118 -3.83 -9.95 1.58
C ARG A 118 -3.60 -9.20 2.88
N ASP A 119 -2.63 -9.64 3.67
CA ASP A 119 -2.47 -9.19 5.05
C ASP A 119 -1.00 -8.84 5.31
N LEU A 120 -0.69 -7.54 5.33
CA LEU A 120 0.66 -7.02 5.58
C LEU A 120 0.67 -6.20 6.86
N MET A 121 1.15 -6.78 7.96
CA MET A 121 1.14 -6.08 9.24
C MET A 121 2.17 -4.96 9.31
N SER A 122 3.38 -5.20 8.81
CA SER A 122 4.46 -4.21 8.86
C SER A 122 5.42 -4.38 7.70
N CYS A 123 5.42 -3.41 6.79
CA CYS A 123 6.43 -3.31 5.75
C CYS A 123 7.18 -1.98 5.77
N ARG A 124 8.39 -1.96 5.22
CA ARG A 124 9.05 -0.67 4.95
C ARG A 124 8.71 -0.17 3.55
N THR A 125 8.64 -1.06 2.57
CA THR A 125 8.41 -0.70 1.17
C THR A 125 7.66 -1.83 0.48
N VAL A 126 6.49 -1.51 -0.06
CA VAL A 126 5.79 -2.35 -1.04
C VAL A 126 6.02 -1.70 -2.40
N GLY A 127 6.42 -2.52 -3.37
CA GLY A 127 6.83 -2.09 -4.70
C GLY A 127 5.65 -1.94 -5.64
N GLN A 128 5.44 -2.94 -6.49
CA GLN A 128 4.32 -2.97 -7.44
C GLN A 128 3.35 -4.09 -7.10
N SER A 129 2.06 -3.78 -7.02
CA SER A 129 0.98 -4.71 -6.69
C SER A 129 -0.19 -4.52 -7.66
N GLN A 130 -1.02 -5.55 -7.85
CA GLN A 130 -2.34 -5.36 -8.47
C GLN A 130 -3.39 -5.09 -7.40
N GLU A 131 -3.47 -5.93 -6.37
CA GLU A 131 -4.38 -5.78 -5.24
C GLU A 131 -3.62 -5.87 -3.91
N GLU A 132 -3.72 -4.82 -3.09
CA GLU A 132 -3.38 -4.86 -1.67
C GLU A 132 -4.67 -4.75 -0.85
N ARG A 133 -4.95 -5.74 -0.01
CA ARG A 133 -6.18 -5.73 0.79
C ARG A 133 -5.99 -5.03 2.13
N ASP A 134 -5.21 -5.60 3.03
CA ASP A 134 -5.09 -5.13 4.42
C ASP A 134 -3.62 -4.82 4.75
N LEU A 135 -3.28 -3.53 4.82
CA LEU A 135 -1.93 -3.09 5.17
C LEU A 135 -1.97 -2.20 6.41
N MET A 136 -1.46 -2.73 7.52
CA MET A 136 -1.54 -2.04 8.80
C MET A 136 -0.49 -0.93 8.96
N SER A 137 0.74 -1.19 8.55
CA SER A 137 1.81 -0.20 8.64
C SER A 137 2.82 -0.35 7.51
N CYS A 138 2.92 0.68 6.68
CA CYS A 138 4.01 0.80 5.70
C CYS A 138 4.65 2.18 5.71
N ARG A 139 5.92 2.27 5.29
CA ARG A 139 6.50 3.59 5.01
C ARG A 139 6.23 4.04 3.59
N THR A 140 6.20 3.13 2.63
CA THR A 140 6.06 3.47 1.22
C THR A 140 5.31 2.36 0.52
N VAL A 141 4.12 2.67 0.03
CA VAL A 141 3.42 1.87 -0.98
C VAL A 141 3.75 2.50 -2.33
N GLY A 142 4.17 1.67 -3.29
CA GLY A 142 4.69 2.11 -4.57
C GLY A 142 3.59 2.35 -5.60
N GLN A 143 3.47 1.42 -6.55
CA GLN A 143 2.43 1.46 -7.58
C GLN A 143 1.44 0.32 -7.36
N SER A 144 0.16 0.66 -7.22
CA SER A 144 -0.94 -0.29 -7.04
C SER A 144 -2.05 -0.04 -8.05
N GLN A 145 -2.84 -1.08 -8.38
CA GLN A 145 -4.12 -0.86 -9.05
C GLN A 145 -5.22 -0.62 -8.02
N GLU A 146 -5.31 -1.46 -7.00
CA GLU A 146 -6.32 -1.35 -5.95
C GLU A 146 -5.68 -1.54 -4.57
N ASP A 147 -5.76 -0.52 -3.72
CA ASP A 147 -5.47 -0.61 -2.29
C ASP A 147 -6.79 -0.47 -1.51
N ARG A 148 -7.17 -1.51 -0.75
CA ARG A 148 -8.44 -1.48 -0.01
C ARG A 148 -8.33 -0.80 1.33
N ASP A 149 -7.53 -1.35 2.24
CA ASP A 149 -7.48 -0.91 3.64
C ASP A 149 -6.03 -0.60 4.05
N LEU A 150 -5.65 0.69 4.00
CA LEU A 150 -4.35 1.16 4.50
C LEU A 150 -4.52 1.92 5.82
N MET A 151 -4.11 1.29 6.93
CA MET A 151 -4.27 1.92 8.25
C MET A 151 -3.25 3.03 8.51
N SER A 152 -1.97 2.80 8.17
CA SER A 152 -0.91 3.77 8.42
C SER A 152 0.21 3.69 7.39
N CYS A 153 0.21 4.66 6.49
CA CYS A 153 1.25 4.84 5.49
C CYS A 153 1.99 6.16 5.72
N ARG A 154 3.27 6.21 5.35
CA ARG A 154 3.97 7.50 5.25
C ARG A 154 3.81 8.09 3.86
N THR A 155 3.92 7.27 2.82
CA THR A 155 3.76 7.68 1.43
C THR A 155 3.01 6.59 0.69
N VAL A 156 1.96 6.98 -0.03
CA VAL A 156 1.31 6.19 -1.07
C VAL A 156 1.69 6.83 -2.40
N GLY A 157 2.23 6.02 -3.31
CA GLY A 157 2.78 6.48 -4.58
C GLY A 157 1.68 6.70 -5.61
N GLN A 158 1.64 5.83 -6.63
CA GLN A 158 0.64 5.90 -7.70
C GLN A 158 -0.38 4.77 -7.54
N SER A 159 -1.64 5.11 -7.34
CA SER A 159 -2.76 4.17 -7.24
C SER A 159 -3.81 4.46 -8.30
N GLN A 160 -4.56 3.44 -8.73
CA GLN A 160 -5.80 3.68 -9.49
C GLN A 160 -6.98 3.86 -8.53
N GLU A 161 -7.15 2.95 -7.57
CA GLU A 161 -8.23 3.02 -6.57
C GLU A 161 -7.66 2.82 -5.17
N ASP A 162 -7.82 3.83 -4.31
CA ASP A 162 -7.60 3.73 -2.86
C ASP A 162 -8.97 3.81 -2.17
N ARG A 163 -9.39 2.75 -1.46
CA ARG A 163 -10.69 2.76 -0.79
C ARG A 163 -10.64 3.40 0.58
N ASP A 164 -9.90 2.83 1.52
CA ASP A 164 -9.92 3.21 2.92
C ASP A 164 -8.49 3.56 3.40
N LEU A 165 -8.20 4.87 3.47
CA LEU A 165 -6.94 5.43 3.95
C LEU A 165 -7.12 6.09 5.32
N MET A 166 -6.83 5.36 6.40
CA MET A 166 -7.00 5.91 7.76
C MET A 166 -5.96 6.98 8.11
N SER A 167 -4.69 6.75 7.78
CA SER A 167 -3.66 7.75 8.02
C SER A 167 -2.51 7.68 7.03
N CYS A 168 -2.32 8.77 6.29
CA CYS A 168 -1.17 8.95 5.43
C CYS A 168 -0.46 10.29 5.70
N ARG A 169 0.82 10.40 5.34
CA ARG A 169 1.44 11.75 5.25
C ARG A 169 1.35 12.31 3.84
N THR A 170 1.47 11.47 2.84
CA THR A 170 1.53 11.92 1.45
C THR A 170 0.90 10.87 0.56
N VAL A 171 -0.11 11.27 -0.20
CA VAL A 171 -0.60 10.56 -1.38
C VAL A 171 -0.09 11.35 -2.58
N ASP A 172 0.74 10.72 -3.42
CA ASP A 172 1.38 11.41 -4.54
C ASP A 172 0.41 11.51 -5.73
N GLN A 173 -0.09 10.38 -6.25
CA GLN A 173 -1.04 10.36 -7.38
C GLN A 173 -2.08 9.25 -7.23
N SER A 174 -3.36 9.60 -7.23
CA SER A 174 -4.48 8.64 -7.25
C SER A 174 -5.43 8.96 -8.43
N GLN A 175 -6.15 7.96 -8.94
CA GLN A 175 -7.30 8.23 -9.80
C GLN A 175 -8.57 8.38 -8.97
N GLU A 176 -8.86 7.42 -8.09
CA GLU A 176 -10.00 7.45 -7.19
C GLU A 176 -9.55 7.23 -5.75
N GLU A 177 -9.81 8.19 -4.86
CA GLU A 177 -9.67 8.07 -3.42
C GLU A 177 -11.08 8.15 -2.80
N ARG A 178 -11.54 7.08 -2.13
CA ARG A 178 -12.89 7.07 -1.55
C ARG A 178 -12.91 7.70 -0.17
N ASP A 179 -12.34 7.01 0.81
CA ASP A 179 -12.43 7.36 2.22
C ASP A 179 -11.04 7.63 2.78
N LEU A 180 -10.70 8.90 2.99
CA LEU A 180 -9.47 9.30 3.66
C LEU A 180 -9.75 10.08 4.94
N ILE A 181 -9.28 9.51 6.04
CA ILE A 181 -9.55 10.04 7.37
C ILE A 181 -8.58 11.16 7.72
N SER A 182 -7.29 10.95 7.46
CA SER A 182 -6.24 11.85 7.90
C SER A 182 -5.03 11.81 6.98
N CYS A 183 -4.84 12.89 6.23
CA CYS A 183 -3.67 13.08 5.38
C CYS A 183 -3.03 14.44 5.61
N ARG A 184 -1.71 14.50 5.44
CA ARG A 184 -1.02 15.78 5.43
C ARG A 184 -1.01 16.38 4.02
N THR A 185 -0.88 15.58 2.97
CA THR A 185 -0.79 16.09 1.60
C THR A 185 -1.36 15.06 0.64
N VAL A 186 -2.39 15.44 -0.11
CA VAL A 186 -2.78 14.79 -1.37
C VAL A 186 -2.25 15.70 -2.47
N ASP A 187 -1.36 15.23 -3.33
CA ASP A 187 -0.73 16.08 -4.36
C ASP A 187 -1.57 16.14 -5.63
N GLN A 188 -1.92 14.99 -6.22
CA GLN A 188 -2.75 14.91 -7.42
C GLN A 188 -3.78 13.77 -7.33
N SER A 189 -5.04 14.08 -7.62
CA SER A 189 -6.14 13.12 -7.68
C SER A 189 -7.03 13.41 -8.91
N GLN A 190 -7.76 12.41 -9.41
CA GLN A 190 -8.88 12.70 -10.32
C GLN A 190 -10.16 12.88 -9.52
N GLU A 191 -10.51 11.92 -8.68
CA GLU A 191 -11.68 11.95 -7.81
C GLU A 191 -11.27 11.69 -6.35
N ASP A 192 -11.60 12.63 -5.46
CA ASP A 192 -11.56 12.44 -4.00
C ASP A 192 -13.00 12.51 -3.47
N ARG A 193 -13.50 11.49 -2.77
CA ARG A 193 -14.93 11.43 -2.35
C ARG A 193 -15.24 11.85 -0.94
N ASP A 194 -14.48 11.37 0.05
CA ASP A 194 -14.76 11.57 1.46
C ASP A 194 -13.44 11.86 2.20
N LEU A 195 -13.08 13.14 2.29
CA LEU A 195 -11.86 13.59 2.94
C LEU A 195 -12.17 14.20 4.32
N MET A 196 -11.91 13.48 5.41
CA MET A 196 -12.23 14.01 6.74
C MET A 196 -11.26 15.07 7.24
N SER A 197 -9.95 14.85 7.07
CA SER A 197 -8.94 15.80 7.54
C SER A 197 -7.70 15.80 6.69
N CYS A 198 -7.53 16.87 5.92
CA CYS A 198 -6.35 17.11 5.12
C CYS A 198 -5.64 18.38 5.55
N ARG A 199 -4.31 18.41 5.49
CA ARG A 199 -3.60 19.69 5.63
C ARG A 199 -3.53 20.41 4.28
N THR A 200 -3.30 19.67 3.21
CA THR A 200 -3.19 20.23 1.86
C THR A 200 -3.74 19.23 0.87
N VAL A 201 -4.66 19.67 0.02
CA VAL A 201 -5.08 18.99 -1.20
C VAL A 201 -4.54 19.84 -2.36
N GLY A 202 -3.84 19.21 -3.29
CA GLY A 202 -3.08 19.85 -4.36
C GLY A 202 -3.95 20.12 -5.58
N GLN A 203 -3.88 19.24 -6.57
CA GLN A 203 -4.67 19.30 -7.79
C GLN A 203 -5.66 18.14 -7.86
N SER A 204 -6.96 18.44 -7.98
CA SER A 204 -8.03 17.46 -8.18
C SER A 204 -8.83 17.78 -9.44
N GLN A 205 -9.52 16.80 -10.02
CA GLN A 205 -10.61 17.12 -10.96
C GLN A 205 -11.90 17.32 -10.19
N GLU A 206 -12.26 16.35 -9.35
CA GLU A 206 -13.44 16.39 -8.49
C GLU A 206 -13.04 16.13 -7.05
N GLU A 207 -13.47 17.02 -6.15
CA GLU A 207 -13.41 16.82 -4.70
C GLU A 207 -14.83 16.87 -4.14
N ARG A 208 -15.22 15.83 -3.41
CA ARG A 208 -16.50 15.73 -2.72
C ARG A 208 -16.25 15.57 -1.21
N ASP A 209 -17.17 16.10 -0.42
CA ASP A 209 -17.28 15.89 1.03
C ASP A 209 -15.96 16.08 1.82
N LEU A 210 -15.30 17.23 1.62
CA LEU A 210 -14.11 17.60 2.40
C LEU A 210 -14.52 18.25 3.72
N MET A 211 -14.34 17.55 4.85
CA MET A 211 -14.79 18.05 6.16
C MET A 211 -13.87 19.10 6.80
N SER A 212 -12.56 19.00 6.58
CA SER A 212 -11.60 19.94 7.16
C SER A 212 -10.28 19.96 6.40
N CYS A 213 -9.99 21.08 5.75
CA CYS A 213 -8.71 21.31 5.11
C CYS A 213 -8.07 22.66 5.46
N ARG A 214 -6.73 22.73 5.50
CA ARG A 214 -6.08 24.05 5.58
C ARG A 214 -5.93 24.72 4.23
N THR A 215 -5.74 23.94 3.18
CA THR A 215 -5.47 24.46 1.84
C THR A 215 -5.96 23.46 0.81
N VAL A 216 -6.99 23.83 0.08
CA VAL A 216 -7.38 23.19 -1.18
C VAL A 216 -6.74 24.02 -2.30
N GLY A 217 -6.06 23.35 -3.23
CA GLY A 217 -5.26 23.96 -4.27
C GLY A 217 -6.09 24.30 -5.51
N GLN A 218 -5.94 23.51 -6.57
CA GLN A 218 -6.65 23.69 -7.83
C GLN A 218 -7.60 22.52 -8.07
N SER A 219 -8.85 22.81 -8.38
CA SER A 219 -9.90 21.83 -8.66
C SER A 219 -10.67 22.22 -9.92
N GLN A 220 -11.34 21.26 -10.57
CA GLN A 220 -12.40 21.60 -11.52
C GLN A 220 -13.71 21.77 -10.77
N GLU A 221 -14.09 20.79 -9.98
CA GLU A 221 -15.30 20.79 -9.18
C GLU A 221 -15.00 20.49 -7.72
N ASP A 222 -15.42 21.39 -6.83
CA ASP A 222 -15.43 21.17 -5.39
C ASP A 222 -16.87 21.15 -4.89
N ARG A 223 -17.21 20.11 -4.13
CA ARG A 223 -18.54 19.91 -3.56
C ARG A 223 -18.48 19.62 -2.07
N ASP A 224 -19.35 20.28 -1.31
CA ASP A 224 -19.55 19.99 0.12
C ASP A 224 -18.28 20.24 0.96
N LEU A 225 -17.61 21.38 0.72
CA LEU A 225 -16.43 21.80 1.47
C LEU A 225 -16.81 22.39 2.84
N MET A 226 -16.42 21.73 3.92
CA MET A 226 -16.58 22.22 5.28
C MET A 226 -15.25 22.69 5.89
N SER A 227 -15.32 23.81 6.62
CA SER A 227 -14.24 24.28 7.50
C SER A 227 -12.85 24.39 6.85
N CYS A 228 -12.78 24.97 5.65
CA CYS A 228 -11.50 25.17 4.96
C CYS A 228 -10.83 26.51 5.31
N ARG A 229 -9.50 26.53 5.47
CA ARG A 229 -8.81 27.82 5.71
C ARG A 229 -8.57 28.58 4.42
N THR A 230 -8.22 27.88 3.35
CA THR A 230 -7.94 28.48 2.03
C THR A 230 -8.44 27.50 0.98
N VAL A 231 -9.26 27.99 0.06
CA VAL A 231 -9.60 27.32 -1.20
C VAL A 231 -8.98 28.16 -2.31
N GLY A 232 -8.27 27.50 -3.23
CA GLY A 232 -7.43 28.14 -4.23
C GLY A 232 -8.21 28.53 -5.47
N GLN A 233 -8.03 27.76 -6.55
CA GLN A 233 -8.70 28.02 -7.84
C GLN A 233 -9.60 26.85 -8.19
N SER A 234 -10.85 27.13 -8.49
CA SER A 234 -11.87 26.16 -8.88
C SER A 234 -12.58 26.62 -10.15
N GLN A 235 -13.18 25.69 -10.92
CA GLN A 235 -14.17 26.10 -11.93
C GLN A 235 -15.54 26.23 -11.27
N GLU A 236 -15.96 25.19 -10.55
CA GLU A 236 -17.22 25.17 -9.80
C GLU A 236 -16.97 24.86 -8.33
N GLU A 237 -17.54 25.69 -7.45
CA GLU A 237 -17.62 25.45 -6.02
C GLU A 237 -19.08 25.37 -5.58
N ARG A 238 -19.46 24.29 -4.89
CA ARG A 238 -20.80 24.11 -4.35
C ARG A 238 -20.76 23.72 -2.88
N ASP A 239 -21.69 24.30 -2.10
CA ASP A 239 -21.94 23.93 -0.71
C ASP A 239 -20.72 24.18 0.20
N LEU A 240 -20.22 25.42 0.18
CA LEU A 240 -19.05 25.81 0.96
C LEU A 240 -19.44 26.35 2.35
N MET A 241 -19.21 25.53 3.37
CA MET A 241 -19.54 25.80 4.76
C MET A 241 -18.31 26.24 5.56
N SER A 242 -18.16 27.55 5.69
CA SER A 242 -17.11 28.21 6.50
C SER A 242 -15.71 28.10 5.92
N CYS A 243 -15.33 29.10 5.13
CA CYS A 243 -13.95 29.32 4.71
C CYS A 243 -13.35 30.61 5.28
N ARG A 244 -12.03 30.65 5.42
CA ARG A 244 -11.36 31.93 5.70
C ARG A 244 -11.06 32.69 4.41
N THR A 245 -10.59 32.00 3.37
CA THR A 245 -10.24 32.61 2.09
C THR A 245 -10.69 31.68 0.98
N VAL A 246 -11.44 32.20 0.03
CA VAL A 246 -11.75 31.56 -1.26
C VAL A 246 -11.05 32.39 -2.33
N GLY A 247 -10.33 31.73 -3.24
CA GLY A 247 -9.49 32.36 -4.24
C GLY A 247 -10.27 32.78 -5.48
N GLN A 248 -10.06 32.08 -6.60
CA GLN A 248 -10.71 32.39 -7.88
C GLN A 248 -11.62 31.23 -8.28
N SER A 249 -12.88 31.52 -8.56
CA SER A 249 -13.86 30.56 -9.05
C SER A 249 -14.54 31.08 -10.33
N GLN A 250 -15.04 30.21 -11.20
CA GLN A 250 -15.95 30.65 -12.26
C GLN A 250 -17.37 30.72 -11.72
N GLU A 251 -17.83 29.65 -11.09
CA GLU A 251 -19.13 29.56 -10.44
C GLU A 251 -18.98 29.20 -8.96
N GLU A 252 -19.66 29.96 -8.11
CA GLU A 252 -19.75 29.69 -6.68
C GLU A 252 -21.23 29.64 -6.26
N ARG A 253 -21.62 28.54 -5.61
CA ARG A 253 -22.99 28.33 -5.12
C ARG A 253 -23.01 27.90 -3.67
N ASP A 254 -23.97 28.45 -2.92
CA ASP A 254 -24.27 28.05 -1.54
C ASP A 254 -23.08 28.32 -0.58
N LEU A 255 -22.49 29.52 -0.67
CA LEU A 255 -21.45 29.92 0.28
C LEU A 255 -22.07 30.50 1.56
N MET A 256 -21.95 29.73 2.64
CA MET A 256 -22.56 30.07 3.94
C MET A 256 -21.77 31.13 4.71
N SER A 257 -20.43 31.01 4.74
CA SER A 257 -19.60 31.89 5.56
C SER A 257 -18.17 31.97 5.01
N CYS A 258 -17.72 33.19 4.67
CA CYS A 258 -16.34 33.48 4.33
C CYS A 258 -15.81 34.73 5.03
N ARG A 259 -14.49 34.81 5.22
CA ARG A 259 -13.86 36.09 5.57
C ARG A 259 -13.46 36.87 4.31
N THR A 260 -12.97 36.19 3.30
CA THR A 260 -12.52 36.81 2.06
C THR A 260 -12.85 35.89 0.89
N VAL A 261 -13.54 36.43 -0.12
CA VAL A 261 -13.72 35.82 -1.44
C VAL A 261 -12.94 36.67 -2.44
N GLY A 262 -12.20 36.02 -3.33
CA GLY A 262 -11.41 36.66 -4.37
C GLY A 262 -12.27 37.07 -5.57
N GLN A 263 -11.99 36.50 -6.74
CA GLN A 263 -12.68 36.83 -7.98
C GLN A 263 -13.62 35.69 -8.37
N SER A 264 -14.88 36.00 -8.64
CA SER A 264 -15.89 35.08 -9.17
C SER A 264 -16.52 35.66 -10.44
N GLN A 265 -16.95 34.82 -11.38
CA GLN A 265 -17.78 35.28 -12.52
C GLN A 265 -19.26 35.22 -12.13
N GLU A 266 -19.69 34.11 -11.55
CA GLU A 266 -21.04 33.94 -11.01
C GLU A 266 -21.00 33.54 -9.52
N GLU A 267 -21.81 34.22 -8.72
CA GLU A 267 -21.97 33.94 -7.29
C GLU A 267 -23.47 33.83 -6.97
N ARG A 268 -23.88 32.72 -6.35
CA ARG A 268 -25.27 32.48 -5.92
C ARG A 268 -25.32 32.05 -4.47
N ASP A 269 -26.28 32.61 -3.74
CA ASP A 269 -26.60 32.23 -2.37
C ASP A 269 -25.46 32.46 -1.35
N LEU A 270 -24.80 33.62 -1.47
CA LEU A 270 -23.86 34.11 -0.46
C LEU A 270 -24.59 34.63 0.78
N MET A 271 -24.41 33.95 1.92
CA MET A 271 -25.04 34.37 3.17
C MET A 271 -24.21 35.39 3.97
N SER A 272 -22.91 35.16 4.13
CA SER A 272 -22.07 35.98 5.00
C SER A 272 -20.62 36.04 4.53
N CYS A 273 -20.20 37.20 3.99
CA CYS A 273 -18.80 37.49 3.75
C CYS A 273 -18.37 38.84 4.29
N ARG A 274 -17.13 38.93 4.81
CA ARG A 274 -16.57 40.20 5.26
C ARG A 274 -15.96 41.03 4.13
N THR A 275 -15.40 40.38 3.12
CA THR A 275 -14.73 41.04 2.00
C THR A 275 -14.95 40.20 0.76
N VAL A 276 -15.55 40.80 -0.26
CA VAL A 276 -15.76 40.19 -1.58
C VAL A 276 -14.91 40.98 -2.57
N GLY A 277 -14.16 40.29 -3.43
CA GLY A 277 -13.39 40.90 -4.50
C GLY A 277 -14.27 41.30 -5.69
N GLN A 278 -13.70 41.30 -6.89
CA GLN A 278 -14.45 41.68 -8.10
C GLN A 278 -15.28 40.50 -8.61
N CYS A 279 -16.60 40.69 -8.66
CA CYS A 279 -17.52 39.82 -9.39
C CYS A 279 -17.64 40.35 -10.83
N LEU A 280 -17.21 39.56 -11.82
CA LEU A 280 -17.19 39.96 -13.23
C LEU A 280 -18.51 39.53 -13.90
N GLN A 281 -19.45 40.47 -14.03
CA GLN A 281 -20.71 40.30 -14.77
C GLN A 281 -20.53 40.21 -16.29
#